data_AF-A0A935EQG5-F1
#
_entry.id   AF-A0A935EQG5-F1
#
_cell.length_a   1.000
_cell.length_b   1.000
_cell.length_c   1.000
_cell.angle_alpha   90.00
_cell.angle_beta   90.00
_cell.angle_gamma   90.00
#
_symmetry.space_group_name_H-M   'P 1'
#
loop_
_entity.id
_entity.type
_entity.pdbx_description
1 polymer ?
#
loop_
_entity_poly.entity_id
_entity_poly.type
_entity_poly.pdbx_seq_one_letter_code
_entity_poly.pdbx_strand_id
1 'polypeptide(L)'
;MQHGSTSQKKNVVVITAEAFMALGLVIMLVLVLGNVVLRYGFNSGIASSEDIARFLFIWIIFTGAALGIRENTHLGMDSVVKMLPHKGKLIFAVISHVLMLAITGFLLVGSWQQMELNKDTTALGAVPYPLSWVYAAGVYGSLAIGFLVAANLKRILSGGLSDDELVAVSSAEGLQEVEDVVVQDASTVRAPSDKGELK
;
A
#
# COMPACT_ATOMS: atom_id res chain seq x y z
N MET A 1 -20.15 9.20 -31.18
CA MET A 1 -19.88 9.94 -29.93
C MET A 1 -20.40 9.13 -28.76
N GLN A 2 -19.62 8.19 -28.24
CA GLN A 2 -19.86 7.54 -26.94
C GLN A 2 -18.48 7.30 -26.31
N HIS A 3 -17.97 8.35 -25.68
CA HIS A 3 -16.74 8.28 -24.89
C HIS A 3 -17.09 7.85 -23.46
N GLY A 4 -16.23 7.00 -22.90
CA GLY A 4 -16.38 6.29 -21.64
C GLY A 4 -16.91 7.09 -20.46
N SER A 5 -17.88 6.50 -19.78
CA SER A 5 -18.06 6.66 -18.35
C SER A 5 -18.20 5.27 -17.72
N THR A 6 -17.16 4.45 -17.80
CA THR A 6 -16.99 3.34 -16.85
C THR A 6 -16.64 3.98 -15.50
N SER A 7 -17.69 4.48 -14.83
CA SER A 7 -17.63 5.04 -13.48
C SER A 7 -17.11 3.96 -12.54
N GLN A 8 -15.80 3.99 -12.30
CA GLN A 8 -15.06 3.20 -11.34
C GLN A 8 -15.68 3.45 -9.95
N LYS A 9 -16.64 2.63 -9.54
CA LYS A 9 -17.16 2.67 -8.17
C LYS A 9 -16.08 2.11 -7.26
N LYS A 10 -15.19 2.98 -6.76
CA LYS A 10 -14.30 2.62 -5.65
C LYS A 10 -15.17 2.15 -4.48
N ASN A 11 -14.90 0.95 -3.97
CA ASN A 11 -15.63 0.39 -2.83
C ASN A 11 -15.45 1.31 -1.62
N VAL A 12 -16.52 1.53 -0.84
CA VAL A 12 -16.49 2.40 0.36
C VAL A 12 -15.34 2.03 1.30
N VAL A 13 -15.07 0.72 1.47
CA VAL A 13 -13.95 0.19 2.28
C VAL A 13 -12.59 0.73 1.84
N VAL A 14 -12.39 0.91 0.54
CA VAL A 14 -11.13 1.39 -0.05
C VAL A 14 -10.98 2.87 0.21
N ILE A 15 -12.04 3.63 -0.05
CA ILE A 15 -12.06 5.07 0.17
C ILE A 15 -11.79 5.36 1.65
N THR A 16 -12.39 4.59 2.55
CA THR A 16 -12.14 4.74 3.99
C THR A 16 -10.71 4.38 4.38
N ALA A 17 -10.11 3.36 3.75
CA ALA A 17 -8.73 2.97 4.00
C ALA A 17 -7.72 4.01 3.47
N GLU A 18 -7.92 4.49 2.22
CA GLU A 18 -7.15 5.59 1.62
C GLU A 18 -7.22 6.85 2.49
N ALA A 19 -8.42 7.23 2.93
CA ALA A 19 -8.63 8.39 3.79
C ALA A 19 -7.96 8.23 5.17
N PHE A 20 -8.05 7.06 5.78
CA PHE A 20 -7.37 6.75 7.04
C PHE A 20 -5.84 6.89 6.88
N MET A 21 -5.27 6.32 5.83
CA MET A 21 -3.83 6.41 5.57
C MET A 21 -3.38 7.85 5.30
N ALA A 22 -4.12 8.58 4.46
CA ALA A 22 -3.81 9.97 4.15
C ALA A 22 -3.85 10.87 5.40
N LEU A 23 -4.91 10.73 6.21
CA LEU A 23 -5.02 11.46 7.48
C LEU A 23 -3.89 11.09 8.43
N GLY A 24 -3.58 9.80 8.57
CA GLY A 24 -2.48 9.34 9.42
C GLY A 24 -1.12 9.91 9.00
N LEU A 25 -0.82 9.94 7.69
CA LEU A 25 0.40 10.53 7.16
C LEU A 25 0.50 12.04 7.44
N VAL A 26 -0.60 12.78 7.28
CA VAL A 26 -0.63 14.22 7.58
C VAL A 26 -0.40 14.46 9.07
N ILE A 27 -1.03 13.69 9.95
CA ILE A 27 -0.84 13.79 11.40
C ILE A 27 0.63 13.50 11.77
N MET A 28 1.21 12.43 11.23
CA MET A 28 2.62 12.10 11.45
C MET A 28 3.54 13.22 11.00
N LEU A 29 3.31 13.78 9.82
CA LEU A 29 4.08 14.88 9.26
C LEU A 29 4.05 16.11 10.19
N VAL A 30 2.86 16.52 10.62
CA VAL A 30 2.68 17.66 11.52
C VAL A 30 3.33 17.41 12.89
N LEU A 31 3.20 16.20 13.45
CA LEU A 31 3.81 15.86 14.73
C LEU A 31 5.34 15.89 14.68
N VAL A 32 5.94 15.25 13.67
CA VAL A 32 7.39 15.15 13.54
C VAL A 32 8.00 16.51 13.17
N LEU A 33 7.46 17.18 12.15
CA LEU A 33 7.95 18.51 11.76
C LEU A 33 7.68 19.56 12.82
N GLY A 34 6.49 19.53 13.43
CA GLY A 34 6.14 20.44 14.53
C GLY A 34 7.10 20.28 15.69
N ASN A 35 7.44 19.05 16.08
CA ASN A 35 8.41 18.81 17.16
C ASN A 35 9.82 19.33 16.81
N VAL A 36 10.26 19.19 15.55
CA VAL A 36 11.52 19.76 15.07
C VAL A 36 11.51 21.29 15.19
N VAL A 37 10.44 21.96 14.73
CA VAL A 37 10.32 23.43 14.82
C VAL A 37 10.29 23.89 16.28
N LEU A 38 9.56 23.20 17.14
CA LEU A 38 9.53 23.52 18.57
C LEU A 38 10.94 23.41 19.18
N ARG A 39 11.66 22.32 18.88
CA ARG A 39 12.95 22.03 19.48
C ARG A 39 14.02 23.03 19.07
N TYR A 40 14.06 23.41 17.79
CA TYR A 40 15.08 24.32 17.28
C TYR A 40 14.67 25.80 17.37
N GLY A 41 13.37 26.11 17.28
CA GLY A 41 12.86 27.49 17.30
C GLY A 41 12.51 28.01 18.70
N PHE A 42 12.02 27.13 19.58
CA PHE A 42 11.51 27.51 20.92
C PHE A 42 12.30 26.85 22.06
N ASN A 43 13.34 26.07 21.74
CA ASN A 43 14.13 25.29 22.71
C ASN A 43 13.27 24.42 23.64
N SER A 44 12.11 23.96 23.14
CA SER A 44 11.11 23.15 23.83
C SER A 44 10.68 22.02 22.91
N GLY A 45 10.23 20.87 23.40
CA GLY A 45 9.89 19.73 22.53
C GLY A 45 8.79 18.85 23.10
N ILE A 46 8.07 18.18 22.21
CA ILE A 46 7.05 17.19 22.55
C ILE A 46 7.70 15.81 22.45
N ALA A 47 8.11 15.26 23.60
CA ALA A 47 8.79 13.96 23.66
C ALA A 47 7.94 12.81 23.07
N SER A 48 6.61 12.91 23.14
CA SER A 48 5.68 11.88 22.66
C SER A 48 5.42 11.93 21.15
N SER A 49 5.90 12.96 20.43
CA SER A 49 5.57 13.13 19.01
C SER A 49 6.10 11.98 18.16
N GLU A 50 7.28 11.48 18.52
CA GLU A 50 7.97 10.40 17.81
C GLU A 50 7.26 9.06 18.03
N ASP A 51 6.83 8.81 19.26
CA ASP A 51 6.13 7.59 19.65
C ASP A 51 4.78 7.46 18.92
N ILE A 52 3.99 8.54 18.91
CA ILE A 52 2.69 8.58 18.23
C ILE A 52 2.87 8.44 16.71
N ALA A 53 3.91 9.07 16.14
CA ALA A 53 4.17 8.97 14.72
C ALA A 53 4.54 7.54 14.30
N ARG A 54 5.42 6.87 15.05
CA ARG A 54 5.79 5.46 14.81
C ARG A 54 4.57 4.54 14.94
N PHE A 55 3.70 4.80 15.91
CA PHE A 55 2.47 4.05 16.09
C PHE A 55 1.55 4.15 14.86
N LEU A 56 1.24 5.37 14.41
CA LEU A 56 0.40 5.58 13.22
C LEU A 56 1.03 4.95 11.98
N PHE A 57 2.36 5.05 11.84
CA PHE A 57 3.08 4.48 10.71
C PHE A 57 2.84 2.99 10.54
N ILE A 58 2.87 2.22 11.64
CA ILE A 58 2.69 0.77 11.60
C ILE A 58 1.28 0.41 11.14
N TRP A 59 0.25 1.11 11.62
CA TRP A 59 -1.13 0.91 11.17
C TRP A 59 -1.32 1.25 9.69
N ILE A 60 -0.67 2.32 9.22
CA ILE A 60 -0.69 2.71 7.80
C ILE A 60 -0.03 1.65 6.94
N ILE A 61 1.14 1.13 7.33
CA ILE A 61 1.84 0.08 6.56
C ILE A 61 0.97 -1.15 6.38
N PHE A 62 0.34 -1.64 7.45
CA PHE A 62 -0.51 -2.84 7.35
C PHE A 62 -1.77 -2.61 6.53
N THR A 63 -2.39 -1.43 6.65
CA THR A 63 -3.54 -1.04 5.84
C THR A 63 -3.15 -0.92 4.36
N GLY A 64 -2.01 -0.29 4.07
CA GLY A 64 -1.48 -0.13 2.72
C GLY A 64 -1.09 -1.46 2.08
N ALA A 65 -0.47 -2.37 2.84
CA ALA A 65 -0.15 -3.71 2.37
C ALA A 65 -1.41 -4.51 2.02
N ALA A 66 -2.48 -4.43 2.83
CA ALA A 66 -3.76 -5.04 2.52
C ALA A 66 -4.40 -4.44 1.25
N LEU A 67 -4.30 -3.11 1.07
CA LEU A 67 -4.82 -2.44 -0.13
C LEU A 67 -4.04 -2.83 -1.40
N GLY A 68 -2.71 -2.88 -1.33
CA GLY A 68 -1.87 -3.28 -2.48
C GLY A 68 -2.09 -4.74 -2.90
N ILE A 69 -2.33 -5.65 -1.96
CA ILE A 69 -2.69 -7.04 -2.29
C ILE A 69 -4.04 -7.12 -2.99
N ARG A 70 -5.01 -6.28 -2.61
CA ARG A 70 -6.31 -6.20 -3.28
C ARG A 70 -6.19 -5.69 -4.71
N GLU A 71 -5.24 -4.78 -4.96
CA GLU A 71 -4.91 -4.26 -6.29
C GLU A 71 -3.98 -5.18 -7.09
N ASN A 72 -3.61 -6.34 -6.51
CA ASN A 72 -2.73 -7.35 -7.11
C ASN A 72 -1.39 -6.76 -7.59
N THR A 73 -0.83 -5.81 -6.83
CA THR A 73 0.39 -5.06 -7.18
C THR A 73 1.67 -5.89 -7.03
N HIS A 74 1.68 -7.18 -7.40
CA HIS A 74 2.88 -8.02 -7.45
C HIS A 74 3.75 -7.72 -8.68
N LEU A 75 4.07 -6.43 -8.87
CA LEU A 75 4.75 -5.83 -10.03
C LEU A 75 6.02 -6.56 -10.47
N GLY A 76 6.71 -7.29 -9.58
CA GLY A 76 7.92 -8.03 -9.89
C GLY A 76 7.70 -9.43 -10.48
N MET A 77 6.58 -10.09 -10.21
CA MET A 77 6.31 -11.45 -10.71
C MET A 77 5.64 -11.43 -12.09
N ASP A 78 4.90 -10.38 -12.41
CA ASP A 78 4.03 -10.36 -13.59
C ASP A 78 4.80 -10.44 -14.91
N SER A 79 5.99 -9.80 -14.98
CA SER A 79 6.86 -9.86 -16.16
C SER A 79 7.36 -11.28 -16.45
N VAL A 80 7.71 -12.05 -15.40
CA VAL A 80 8.16 -13.45 -15.54
C VAL A 80 6.97 -14.34 -15.89
N VAL A 81 5.82 -14.16 -15.23
CA VAL A 81 4.61 -14.96 -15.45
C VAL A 81 4.05 -14.79 -16.86
N LYS A 82 4.17 -13.60 -17.46
CA LYS A 82 3.74 -13.33 -18.84
C LYS A 82 4.44 -14.22 -19.88
N MET A 83 5.66 -14.68 -19.61
CA MET A 83 6.45 -15.52 -20.52
C MET A 83 6.10 -17.02 -20.44
N LEU A 84 5.30 -17.45 -19.45
CA LEU A 84 4.95 -18.85 -19.25
C LEU A 84 3.69 -19.27 -20.03
N PRO A 85 3.57 -20.56 -20.43
CA PRO A 85 2.31 -21.11 -20.96
C PRO A 85 1.22 -21.14 -19.86
N HIS A 86 -0.06 -21.16 -20.24
CA HIS A 86 -1.21 -21.04 -19.33
C HIS A 86 -1.13 -21.95 -18.09
N LYS A 87 -0.74 -23.22 -18.25
CA LYS A 87 -0.54 -24.16 -17.11
C LYS A 87 0.56 -23.71 -16.15
N GLY A 88 1.65 -23.13 -16.66
CA GLY A 88 2.75 -22.60 -15.86
C GLY A 88 2.35 -21.38 -15.05
N LYS A 89 1.53 -20.48 -15.63
CA LYS A 89 0.98 -19.31 -14.93
C LYS A 89 0.14 -19.72 -13.73
N LEU A 90 -0.71 -20.73 -13.90
CA LEU A 90 -1.62 -21.20 -12.86
C LEU A 90 -0.86 -21.87 -11.69
N ILE A 91 0.13 -22.72 -12.00
CA ILE A 91 1.01 -23.33 -10.98
C ILE A 91 1.74 -22.25 -10.18
N PHE A 92 2.33 -21.27 -10.87
CA PHE A 92 3.09 -20.21 -10.22
C PHE A 92 2.21 -19.29 -9.37
N ALA A 93 1.01 -18.95 -9.85
CA ALA A 93 0.03 -18.20 -9.09
C ALA A 93 -0.37 -18.92 -7.79
N VAL A 94 -0.64 -20.23 -7.86
CA VAL A 94 -0.96 -21.05 -6.68
C VAL A 94 0.22 -21.09 -5.71
N ILE A 95 1.44 -21.35 -6.19
CA ILE A 95 2.64 -21.39 -5.34
C ILE A 95 2.85 -20.04 -4.63
N SER A 96 2.74 -18.94 -5.36
CA SER A 96 2.90 -17.59 -4.79
C SER A 96 1.86 -17.32 -3.69
N HIS A 97 0.59 -17.63 -3.94
CA HIS A 97 -0.47 -17.45 -2.93
C HIS A 97 -0.28 -18.36 -1.71
N VAL A 98 0.16 -19.60 -1.90
CA VAL A 98 0.48 -20.51 -0.78
C VAL A 98 1.65 -19.95 0.04
N LEU A 99 2.69 -19.45 -0.62
CA LEU A 99 3.85 -18.86 0.07
C LEU A 99 3.46 -17.58 0.82
N MET A 100 2.64 -16.72 0.22
CA MET A 100 2.08 -15.54 0.89
C MET A 100 1.23 -15.90 2.11
N LEU A 101 0.40 -16.94 2.02
CA LEU A 101 -0.37 -17.44 3.17
C LEU A 101 0.55 -17.97 4.26
N ALA A 102 1.62 -18.69 3.91
CA ALA A 102 2.59 -19.18 4.89
C ALA A 102 3.26 -18.01 5.62
N ILE A 103 3.81 -17.03 4.88
CA ILE A 103 4.46 -15.84 5.47
C ILE A 103 3.48 -15.07 6.34
N THR A 104 2.25 -14.87 5.87
CA THR A 104 1.21 -14.16 6.62
C THR A 104 0.81 -14.93 7.89
N GLY A 105 0.75 -16.26 7.83
CA GLY A 105 0.52 -17.12 8.99
C GLY A 105 1.65 -17.02 10.03
N PHE A 106 2.91 -17.02 9.59
CA PHE A 106 4.06 -16.77 10.46
C PHE A 106 3.99 -15.40 11.11
N LEU A 107 3.62 -14.37 10.35
CA LEU A 107 3.46 -13.02 10.85
C LEU A 107 2.33 -12.92 11.89
N LEU A 108 1.21 -13.61 11.67
CA LEU A 108 0.09 -13.67 12.62
C LEU A 108 0.54 -14.30 13.94
N VAL A 109 1.19 -15.46 13.88
CA VAL A 109 1.68 -16.17 15.08
C VAL A 109 2.70 -15.33 15.82
N GLY A 110 3.68 -14.76 15.11
CA GLY A 110 4.71 -13.91 15.71
C GLY A 110 4.13 -12.65 16.35
N SER A 111 3.20 -11.97 15.66
CA SER A 111 2.53 -10.77 16.18
C SER A 111 1.67 -11.09 17.40
N TRP A 112 0.96 -12.22 17.38
CA TRP A 112 0.14 -12.67 18.51
C TRP A 112 1.00 -12.99 19.75
N GLN A 113 2.11 -13.71 19.56
CA GLN A 113 3.04 -14.02 20.65
C GLN A 113 3.65 -12.75 21.24
N GLN A 114 4.07 -11.80 20.39
CA GLN A 114 4.60 -10.52 20.86
C GLN A 114 3.55 -9.69 21.60
N MET A 115 2.30 -9.71 21.12
CA MET A 115 1.18 -9.05 21.79
C MET A 115 0.96 -9.62 23.20
N GLU A 116 1.03 -10.95 23.36
CA GLU A 116 0.89 -11.64 24.65
C GLU A 116 2.03 -11.31 25.61
N LEU A 117 3.27 -11.38 25.12
CA LEU A 117 4.47 -11.11 25.93
C LEU A 117 4.54 -9.66 26.41
N ASN A 118 4.01 -8.72 25.63
CA ASN A 118 4.06 -7.29 25.93
C ASN A 118 2.73 -6.74 26.46
N LYS A 119 1.83 -7.58 26.98
CA LYS A 119 0.54 -7.12 27.54
C LYS A 119 0.70 -6.14 28.69
N ASP A 120 1.60 -6.45 29.60
CA ASP A 120 1.84 -5.65 30.82
C ASP A 120 3.01 -4.67 30.64
N THR A 121 3.67 -4.71 29.48
CA THR A 121 4.78 -3.81 29.17
C THR A 121 4.22 -2.54 28.55
N THR A 122 4.42 -1.44 29.25
CA THR A 122 4.12 -0.11 28.70
C THR A 122 5.35 0.37 27.94
N ALA A 123 5.16 0.98 26.77
CA ALA A 123 6.27 1.59 26.06
C ALA A 123 6.99 2.59 26.98
N LEU A 124 8.32 2.54 27.04
CA LEU A 124 9.19 3.45 27.81
C LEU A 124 9.26 4.86 27.17
N GLY A 125 8.15 5.31 26.58
CA GLY A 125 7.98 6.60 25.94
C GLY A 125 7.40 7.66 26.88
N ALA A 126 7.26 8.89 26.38
CA ALA A 126 6.72 10.00 27.17
C ALA A 126 5.20 9.90 27.45
N VAL A 127 4.49 9.02 26.73
CA VAL A 127 3.10 8.65 27.01
C VAL A 127 3.04 7.17 27.33
N PRO A 128 2.49 6.76 28.48
CA PRO A 128 2.29 5.35 28.79
C PRO A 128 1.15 4.79 27.94
N TYR A 129 1.49 4.06 26.88
CA TYR A 129 0.55 3.24 26.11
C TYR A 129 1.01 1.78 26.09
N PRO A 130 0.07 0.82 26.05
CA PRO A 130 0.40 -0.59 26.07
C PRO A 130 1.05 -1.00 24.73
N LEU A 131 2.21 -1.65 24.79
CA LEU A 131 2.94 -2.13 23.60
C LEU A 131 2.13 -3.18 22.81
N SER A 132 1.23 -3.90 23.48
CA SER A 132 0.29 -4.82 22.84
C SER A 132 -0.47 -4.19 21.66
N TRP A 133 -0.75 -2.88 21.71
CA TRP A 133 -1.46 -2.19 20.63
C TRP A 133 -0.64 -2.03 19.34
N VAL A 134 0.69 -1.99 19.46
CA VAL A 134 1.59 -1.98 18.30
C VAL A 134 1.54 -3.35 17.62
N TYR A 135 1.59 -4.42 18.40
CA TYR A 135 1.52 -5.79 17.88
C TYR A 135 0.12 -6.16 17.36
N ALA A 136 -0.93 -5.54 17.90
CA ALA A 136 -2.29 -5.66 17.38
C ALA A 136 -2.41 -5.22 15.92
N ALA A 137 -1.63 -4.23 15.48
CA ALA A 137 -1.59 -3.82 14.08
C ALA A 137 -1.07 -4.96 13.17
N GLY A 138 -0.08 -5.73 13.65
CA GLY A 138 0.43 -6.91 12.94
C GLY A 138 -0.58 -8.07 12.88
N VAL A 139 -1.32 -8.29 13.96
CA VAL A 139 -2.45 -9.24 13.97
C VAL A 139 -3.54 -8.79 12.99
N TYR A 140 -3.92 -7.51 13.02
CA TYR A 140 -4.88 -6.94 12.07
C TYR A 140 -4.43 -7.12 10.62
N GLY A 141 -3.20 -6.70 10.31
CA GLY A 141 -2.64 -6.76 8.96
C GLY A 141 -2.55 -8.18 8.44
N SER A 142 -2.08 -9.12 9.26
CA SER A 142 -1.99 -10.53 8.86
C SER A 142 -3.36 -11.18 8.65
N LEU A 143 -4.38 -10.85 9.45
CA LEU A 143 -5.74 -11.34 9.20
C LEU A 143 -6.34 -10.74 7.92
N ALA A 144 -6.20 -9.43 7.70
CA ALA A 144 -6.72 -8.75 6.53
C ALA A 144 -6.06 -9.28 5.23
N ILE A 145 -4.73 -9.33 5.21
CA ILE A 145 -3.95 -9.85 4.10
C ILE A 145 -4.24 -11.34 3.89
N GLY A 146 -4.22 -12.13 4.95
CA GLY A 146 -4.44 -13.58 4.88
C GLY A 146 -5.82 -13.92 4.34
N PHE A 147 -6.84 -13.17 4.72
CA PHE A 147 -8.19 -13.31 4.17
C PHE A 147 -8.23 -12.99 2.66
N LEU A 148 -7.62 -11.88 2.23
CA LEU A 148 -7.58 -11.49 0.82
C LEU A 148 -6.85 -12.52 -0.04
N VAL A 149 -5.67 -12.96 0.40
CA VAL A 149 -4.87 -13.98 -0.30
C VAL A 149 -5.62 -15.31 -0.33
N ALA A 150 -6.28 -15.72 0.75
CA ALA A 150 -7.09 -16.95 0.77
C ALA A 150 -8.31 -16.86 -0.16
N ALA A 151 -8.97 -15.71 -0.24
CA ALA A 151 -10.08 -15.48 -1.16
C ALA A 151 -9.61 -15.53 -2.63
N ASN A 152 -8.47 -14.91 -2.94
CA ASN A 152 -7.86 -14.96 -4.26
C ASN A 152 -7.42 -16.39 -4.63
N LEU A 153 -6.82 -17.13 -3.70
CA LEU A 153 -6.43 -18.53 -3.91
C LEU A 153 -7.66 -19.42 -4.19
N LYS A 154 -8.75 -19.25 -3.44
CA LYS A 154 -10.01 -19.98 -3.71
C LYS A 154 -10.56 -19.66 -5.10
N ARG A 155 -10.49 -18.40 -5.53
CA ARG A 155 -10.91 -17.97 -6.88
C ARG A 155 -10.08 -18.67 -7.97
N ILE A 156 -8.75 -18.70 -7.82
CA ILE A 156 -7.83 -19.40 -8.73
C ILE A 156 -8.18 -20.90 -8.82
N LEU A 157 -8.38 -21.56 -7.68
CA LEU A 157 -8.69 -22.99 -7.63
C LEU A 157 -10.08 -23.34 -8.16
N SER A 158 -11.05 -22.43 -8.05
CA SER A 158 -12.41 -22.62 -8.58
C SER A 158 -12.51 -22.49 -10.11
N GLY A 159 -11.40 -22.25 -10.82
CA GLY A 159 -11.38 -22.12 -12.27
C GLY A 159 -12.02 -20.84 -12.80
N GLY A 160 -12.27 -19.85 -11.93
CA GLY A 160 -13.01 -18.62 -12.24
C GLY A 160 -12.18 -17.47 -12.79
N LEU A 161 -10.94 -17.70 -13.25
CA LEU A 161 -10.09 -16.64 -13.81
C LEU A 161 -10.01 -16.79 -15.32
N SER A 162 -10.73 -15.91 -16.03
CA SER A 162 -10.58 -15.71 -17.46
C SER A 162 -9.23 -15.03 -17.72
N ASP A 163 -8.52 -15.46 -18.77
CA ASP A 163 -7.18 -14.98 -19.15
C ASP A 163 -7.10 -13.44 -19.34
N ASP A 164 -8.24 -12.76 -19.48
CA ASP A 164 -8.38 -11.30 -19.67
C ASP A 164 -8.19 -10.47 -18.37
N GLU A 165 -8.51 -11.02 -17.20
CA GLU A 165 -8.40 -10.32 -15.90
C GLU A 165 -6.94 -10.31 -15.40
N LEU A 166 -6.15 -11.30 -15.81
CA LEU A 166 -4.70 -11.42 -15.57
C LEU A 166 -3.87 -10.39 -16.35
N VAL A 167 -4.43 -9.77 -17.40
CA VAL A 167 -3.73 -8.79 -18.26
C VAL A 167 -4.14 -7.36 -17.92
N ALA A 168 -5.41 -7.12 -17.55
CA ALA A 168 -5.94 -5.78 -17.27
C ALA A 168 -5.32 -5.10 -16.02
N VAL A 169 -4.86 -5.87 -15.04
CA VAL A 169 -4.22 -5.35 -13.82
C VAL A 169 -2.82 -4.78 -14.08
N SER A 170 -2.10 -5.30 -15.08
CA SER A 170 -0.70 -4.93 -15.32
C SER A 170 -0.51 -3.66 -16.16
N SER A 171 -1.55 -3.16 -16.83
CA SER A 171 -1.41 -2.09 -17.83
C SER A 171 -1.79 -0.69 -17.35
N ALA A 172 -2.45 -0.54 -16.19
CA ALA A 172 -2.98 0.75 -15.75
C ALA A 172 -1.98 1.64 -15.01
N GLU A 173 -0.92 1.10 -14.41
CA GLU A 173 -0.05 1.89 -13.52
C GLU A 173 1.29 2.28 -14.14
N GLY A 174 1.89 1.45 -15.01
CA GLY A 174 3.24 1.69 -15.53
C GLY A 174 3.32 2.40 -16.89
N LEU A 175 2.24 2.40 -17.68
CA LEU A 175 2.24 3.00 -19.02
C LEU A 175 1.62 4.40 -19.03
N GLN A 176 0.72 4.70 -18.11
CA GLN A 176 0.04 5.99 -18.05
C GLN A 176 0.96 7.08 -17.49
N GLU A 177 1.81 6.75 -16.51
CA GLU A 177 2.83 7.66 -15.98
C GLU A 177 3.97 7.91 -16.99
N VAL A 178 4.36 6.90 -17.76
CA VAL A 178 5.37 7.05 -18.83
C VAL A 178 4.79 7.79 -20.04
N GLU A 179 3.54 7.54 -20.42
CA GLU A 179 2.87 8.26 -21.51
C GLU A 179 2.63 9.73 -21.15
N ASP A 180 2.19 10.04 -19.92
CA ASP A 180 2.02 11.43 -19.48
C ASP A 180 3.38 12.17 -19.40
N VAL A 181 4.44 11.53 -18.90
CA VAL A 181 5.78 12.13 -18.87
C VAL A 181 6.34 12.32 -20.29
N VAL A 182 6.16 11.35 -21.19
CA VAL A 182 6.64 11.43 -22.59
C VAL A 182 5.84 12.43 -23.41
N VAL A 183 4.52 12.53 -23.21
CA VAL A 183 3.65 13.52 -23.89
C VAL A 183 3.93 14.92 -23.37
N GLN A 184 4.16 15.07 -22.06
CA GLN A 184 4.55 16.35 -21.46
C GLN A 184 5.91 16.82 -21.97
N ASP A 185 6.93 15.94 -22.00
CA ASP A 185 8.26 16.24 -22.54
C ASP A 185 8.21 16.58 -24.05
N ALA A 186 7.47 15.80 -24.84
CA ALA A 186 7.28 16.04 -26.27
C ALA A 186 6.55 17.37 -26.57
N SER A 187 5.69 17.83 -25.67
CA SER A 187 4.99 19.12 -25.80
C SER A 187 5.88 20.32 -25.45
N THR A 188 6.82 20.18 -24.51
CA THR A 188 7.79 21.22 -24.16
C THR A 188 8.87 21.44 -25.21
N VAL A 189 9.23 20.42 -25.98
CA VAL A 189 10.24 20.54 -27.06
C VAL A 189 9.67 21.19 -28.33
N ARG A 190 8.34 21.15 -28.54
CA ARG A 190 7.70 21.59 -29.79
C ARG A 190 7.17 23.02 -29.78
N ALA A 191 7.29 23.78 -28.69
CA ALA A 191 6.88 25.18 -28.69
C ALA A 191 7.84 25.99 -29.60
N PRO A 192 7.38 26.47 -30.77
CA PRO A 192 8.19 27.37 -31.57
C PRO A 192 8.27 28.68 -30.79
N SER A 193 9.48 29.08 -30.40
CA SER A 193 9.77 30.46 -30.03
C SER A 193 9.67 31.34 -31.28
N ASP A 194 8.45 31.54 -31.77
CA ASP A 194 8.14 32.60 -32.73
C ASP A 194 7.28 33.65 -32.02
N LYS A 195 7.97 34.60 -31.40
CA LYS A 195 7.45 35.94 -31.13
C LYS A 195 8.55 36.97 -31.38
N GLY A 196 8.59 37.44 -32.62
CA GLY A 196 8.68 38.88 -32.86
C GLY A 196 10.08 39.47 -33.07
N GLU A 197 10.73 39.11 -34.17
CA GLU A 197 11.60 40.06 -34.88
C GLU A 197 10.77 40.78 -35.96
N LEU A 198 10.06 41.85 -35.58
CA LEU A 198 9.65 42.92 -36.49
C LEU A 198 9.43 44.21 -35.70
N LYS A 199 10.52 44.96 -35.50
CA LYS A 199 10.59 46.42 -35.65
C LYS A 199 12.04 46.90 -35.62
#